data_AF-A0A1I8I5X2-F1
#
_entry.id   AF-A0A1I8I5X2-F1
#
_cell.length_a   1.000
_cell.length_b   1.000
_cell.length_c   1.000
_cell.angle_alpha   90.00
_cell.angle_beta   90.00
_cell.angle_gamma   90.00
#
_symmetry.space_group_name_H-M   'P 1'
#
loop_
_entity.id
_entity.type
_entity.pdbx_description
1 polymer ?
#
loop_
_entity_poly.entity_id
_entity_poly.type
_entity_poly.pdbx_seq_one_letter_code
_entity_poly.pdbx_strand_id
1 'polypeptide(L)'
;MVLLCSSLEPRISDANCLRLDQADRTDFQKLLVELTECATDNLQYYEAQSGDTELKFASQFSKLIDLIDGNIRPLSESLFGMARRYDFAGMRANGYRSLLFVTERCCRRLLNVATHVRNGRQSLLFRSGHYQRELKAYISCLDQLHYCLHYAERLPAFSAPGSLFVDESVYTTDPEAKDLMLQAECIAQECFYGRCLGFQFCDSVHATLLAISIGMATFAEDYKNRDRRGLAKWASTLANSSRHLYDHEGRAAAVVNMTRNATVDFCLRFWNSAENPFFQSLPMIMCPSPAVSEVFHIPPTAFQLPRVLPHSPGAFYSQPCCRLCRRSVVSLAALGVPEKCDPLSASAPAGLLL
;
A
#
# COMPACT_ATOMS: atom_id res chain seq x y z
N MET A 1 -7.06 -3.50 -9.31
CA MET A 1 -7.97 -2.39 -8.98
C MET A 1 -7.59 -1.19 -9.84
N VAL A 2 -7.99 -1.23 -11.12
CA VAL A 2 -7.89 -0.10 -12.05
C VAL A 2 -9.28 0.51 -12.04
N LEU A 3 -9.46 1.63 -11.36
CA LEU A 3 -10.72 2.34 -11.40
C LEU A 3 -10.81 3.08 -12.73
N LEU A 4 -11.87 2.75 -13.46
CA LEU A 4 -12.39 3.48 -14.62
C LEU A 4 -12.50 4.97 -14.27
N CYS A 5 -11.63 5.80 -14.85
CA CYS A 5 -11.84 7.24 -14.93
C CYS A 5 -12.04 7.59 -16.41
N SER A 6 -13.27 7.37 -16.88
CA SER A 6 -13.72 7.75 -18.20
C SER A 6 -14.40 9.11 -18.12
N SER A 7 -13.63 10.21 -18.20
CA SER A 7 -14.00 11.47 -18.87
C SER A 7 -13.07 12.61 -18.49
N LEU A 8 -12.44 13.20 -19.53
CA LEU A 8 -11.93 14.58 -19.56
C LEU A 8 -10.85 14.96 -18.54
N GLU A 9 -9.68 14.31 -18.59
CA GLU A 9 -8.45 15.01 -18.23
C GLU A 9 -7.85 15.65 -19.49
N PRO A 10 -7.49 16.95 -19.46
CA PRO A 10 -6.85 17.60 -20.60
C PRO A 10 -5.53 16.88 -20.90
N ARG A 11 -5.35 16.41 -22.14
CA ARG A 11 -4.06 15.85 -22.60
C ARG A 11 -2.96 16.86 -22.26
N ILE A 12 -2.09 16.49 -21.33
CA ILE A 12 -0.96 17.32 -20.95
C ILE A 12 -0.07 17.44 -22.19
N SER A 13 0.16 18.67 -22.66
CA SER A 13 1.05 18.89 -23.80
C SER A 13 2.44 18.29 -23.55
N ASP A 14 3.13 17.87 -24.61
CA ASP A 14 4.45 17.24 -24.48
C ASP A 14 5.46 18.09 -23.70
N ALA A 15 5.41 19.41 -23.90
CA ALA A 15 6.25 20.38 -23.19
C ALA A 15 5.93 20.44 -21.69
N ASN A 16 4.65 20.37 -21.30
CA ASN A 16 4.26 20.34 -19.89
C ASN A 16 4.70 19.02 -19.23
N CYS A 17 4.58 17.88 -19.93
CA CYS A 17 5.08 16.61 -19.41
C CYS A 17 6.60 16.65 -19.16
N LEU A 18 7.39 17.26 -20.06
CA LEU A 18 8.85 17.36 -19.87
C LEU A 18 9.19 18.21 -18.63
N ARG A 19 8.48 19.31 -18.42
CA ARG A 19 8.66 20.17 -17.25
C ARG A 19 8.32 19.46 -15.95
N LEU A 20 7.22 18.69 -15.93
CA LEU A 20 6.83 17.89 -14.77
C LEU A 20 7.82 16.76 -14.48
N ASP A 21 8.35 16.11 -15.53
CA ASP A 21 9.40 15.09 -15.38
C ASP A 21 10.68 15.67 -14.79
N GLN A 22 11.08 16.85 -15.26
CA GLN A 22 12.25 17.54 -14.74
C GLN A 22 12.05 18.03 -13.30
N ALA A 23 10.84 18.51 -12.97
CA ALA A 23 10.48 18.90 -11.61
C ALA A 23 10.55 17.71 -10.64
N ASP A 24 9.86 16.61 -10.96
CA ASP A 24 9.84 15.40 -10.12
C ASP A 24 11.25 14.82 -9.93
N ARG A 25 12.06 14.79 -11.00
CA ARG A 25 13.46 14.38 -10.91
C ARG A 25 14.25 15.28 -9.98
N THR A 26 14.10 16.60 -10.12
CA THR A 26 14.83 17.58 -9.33
C THR A 26 14.45 17.50 -7.86
N ASP A 27 13.15 17.36 -7.56
CA ASP A 27 12.66 17.30 -6.19
C ASP A 27 13.05 16.00 -5.50
N PHE A 28 13.05 14.88 -6.23
CA PHE A 28 13.58 13.63 -5.67
C PHE A 28 15.10 13.73 -5.42
N GLN A 29 15.89 14.34 -6.32
CA GLN A 29 17.32 14.54 -6.07
C GLN A 29 17.60 15.42 -4.86
N LYS A 30 16.84 16.50 -4.66
CA LYS A 30 16.93 17.33 -3.44
C LYS A 30 16.63 16.53 -2.18
N LEU A 31 15.58 15.71 -2.20
CA LEU A 31 15.23 14.82 -1.09
C LEU A 31 16.39 13.86 -0.75
N LEU A 32 17.03 13.27 -1.77
CA LEU A 32 18.17 12.38 -1.54
C LEU A 32 19.37 13.12 -0.94
N VAL A 33 19.65 14.35 -1.37
CA VAL A 33 20.72 15.18 -0.78
C VAL A 33 20.41 15.48 0.69
N GLU A 34 19.21 15.96 1.00
CA GLU A 34 18.80 16.27 2.38
C GLU A 34 18.85 15.05 3.29
N LEU A 35 18.42 13.89 2.79
CA LEU A 35 18.49 12.62 3.50
C LEU A 35 19.94 12.20 3.77
N THR A 36 20.82 12.26 2.76
CA THR A 36 22.24 11.93 2.93
C THR A 36 22.90 12.85 3.94
N GLU A 37 22.70 14.17 3.84
CA GLU A 37 23.24 15.15 4.81
C GLU A 37 22.78 14.87 6.23
N CYS A 38 21.48 14.63 6.43
CA CYS A 38 20.92 14.29 7.74
C CYS A 38 21.44 12.94 8.27
N ALA A 39 21.67 11.96 7.40
CA ALA A 39 22.24 10.67 7.77
C ALA A 39 23.71 10.79 8.14
N THR A 40 24.49 11.57 7.39
CA THR A 40 25.92 11.84 7.67
C THR A 40 26.12 12.55 9.00
N ASP A 41 25.31 13.57 9.31
CA ASP A 41 25.36 14.25 10.61
C ASP A 41 25.08 13.29 11.77
N ASN A 42 24.09 12.39 11.63
CA ASN A 42 23.83 11.36 12.63
C ASN A 42 24.94 10.32 12.72
N LEU A 43 25.51 9.88 11.60
CA LEU A 43 26.63 8.96 11.57
C LEU A 43 27.82 9.51 12.37
N GLN A 44 28.25 10.73 12.06
CA GLN A 44 29.36 11.40 12.75
C GLN A 44 29.11 11.53 14.25
N TYR A 45 27.88 11.87 14.65
CA TYR A 45 27.51 11.93 16.06
C TYR A 45 27.68 10.57 16.75
N TYR A 46 27.13 9.49 16.17
CA TYR A 46 27.12 8.17 16.80
C TYR A 46 28.47 7.46 16.75
N GLU A 47 29.30 7.71 15.74
CA GLU A 47 30.68 7.22 15.68
C GLU A 47 31.58 7.79 16.78
N ALA A 48 31.29 9.02 17.23
CA ALA A 48 32.01 9.64 18.33
C ALA A 48 31.62 9.10 19.71
N GLN A 49 30.56 8.30 19.81
CA GLN A 49 30.06 7.75 21.08
C GLN A 49 30.46 6.28 21.26
N SER A 50 30.59 5.85 22.51
CA SER A 50 30.84 4.46 22.87
C SER A 50 29.57 3.79 23.41
N GLY A 51 29.06 2.77 22.71
CA GLY A 51 27.96 1.94 23.17
C GLY A 51 27.33 1.08 22.07
N ASP A 52 26.65 0.01 22.46
CA ASP A 52 26.04 -0.94 21.51
C ASP A 52 24.87 -0.32 20.72
N THR A 53 24.12 0.59 21.36
CA THR A 53 23.00 1.28 20.68
C THR A 53 23.52 2.28 19.64
N GLU A 54 24.58 2.99 20.00
CA GLU A 54 25.29 3.97 19.19
C GLU A 54 25.94 3.30 17.99
N LEU A 55 26.65 2.17 18.20
CA LEU A 55 27.22 1.34 17.14
C LEU A 55 26.16 0.89 16.12
N LYS A 56 24.99 0.46 16.60
CA LYS A 56 23.88 0.06 15.73
C LYS A 56 23.32 1.24 14.92
N PHE A 57 23.22 2.43 15.50
CA PHE A 57 22.81 3.62 14.75
C PHE A 57 23.86 4.02 13.71
N ALA A 58 25.13 4.07 14.08
CA ALA A 58 26.23 4.36 13.15
C ALA A 58 26.22 3.38 11.97
N SER A 59 26.14 2.06 12.24
CA SER A 59 26.03 1.04 11.19
C SER A 59 24.80 1.24 10.28
N GLN A 60 23.65 1.61 10.85
CA GLN A 60 22.43 1.87 10.07
C GLN A 60 22.55 3.11 9.19
N PHE A 61 23.08 4.23 9.71
CA PHE A 61 23.27 5.44 8.92
C PHE A 61 24.33 5.27 7.84
N SER A 62 25.43 4.57 8.12
CA SER A 62 26.42 4.19 7.10
C SER A 62 25.76 3.38 5.98
N LYS A 63 25.03 2.31 6.32
CA LYS A 63 24.31 1.50 5.33
C LYS A 63 23.33 2.34 4.50
N LEU A 64 22.63 3.29 5.12
CA LEU A 64 21.69 4.17 4.42
C LEU A 64 22.40 5.06 3.40
N ILE A 65 23.52 5.68 3.79
CA ILE A 65 24.33 6.53 2.90
C ILE A 65 24.84 5.72 1.71
N ASP A 66 25.44 4.55 1.98
CA ASP A 66 25.97 3.65 0.93
C ASP A 66 24.88 3.23 -0.05
N LEU A 67 23.69 2.89 0.46
CA LEU A 67 22.55 2.50 -0.37
C LEU A 67 22.03 3.66 -1.23
N ILE A 68 21.99 4.89 -0.69
CA ILE A 68 21.52 6.06 -1.44
C ILE A 68 22.48 6.37 -2.58
N ASP A 69 23.77 6.52 -2.28
CA ASP A 69 24.74 7.01 -3.25
C ASP A 69 25.18 5.92 -4.23
N GLY A 70 25.30 4.67 -3.77
CA GLY A 70 25.68 3.53 -4.60
C GLY A 70 24.55 3.01 -5.50
N ASN A 71 23.29 3.07 -5.06
CA ASN A 71 22.19 2.38 -5.74
C ASN A 71 21.01 3.29 -6.07
N ILE A 72 20.39 3.91 -5.07
CA ILE A 72 19.10 4.60 -5.27
C ILE A 72 19.26 5.80 -6.20
N ARG A 73 20.30 6.62 -6.00
CA ARG A 73 20.57 7.79 -6.83
C ARG A 73 20.74 7.42 -8.31
N PRO A 74 21.73 6.60 -8.73
CA PRO A 74 21.93 6.29 -10.14
C PRO A 74 20.72 5.57 -10.78
N LEU A 75 20.09 4.63 -10.07
CA LEU A 75 18.91 3.91 -10.59
C LEU A 75 17.73 4.85 -10.79
N SER A 76 17.46 5.76 -9.85
CA SER A 76 16.37 6.73 -9.99
C SER A 76 16.59 7.64 -11.21
N GLU A 77 17.83 8.08 -11.46
CA GLU A 77 18.17 8.92 -12.60
C GLU A 77 17.97 8.20 -13.94
N SER A 78 18.42 6.94 -14.02
CA SER A 78 18.21 6.08 -15.19
C SER A 78 16.71 5.92 -15.49
N LEU A 79 15.92 5.61 -14.45
CA LEU A 79 14.48 5.40 -14.58
C LEU A 79 13.71 6.68 -14.95
N PHE A 80 14.04 7.84 -14.35
CA PHE A 80 13.45 9.11 -14.79
C PHE A 80 13.75 9.40 -16.27
N GLY A 81 14.95 9.05 -16.75
CA GLY A 81 15.35 9.22 -18.14
C GLY A 81 14.53 8.38 -19.13
N MET A 82 14.02 7.21 -18.70
CA MET A 82 13.27 6.31 -19.57
C MET A 82 11.76 6.26 -19.34
N ALA A 83 11.26 6.68 -18.17
CA ALA A 83 9.88 6.46 -17.75
C ALA A 83 8.86 6.98 -18.76
N ARG A 84 9.12 8.14 -19.38
CA ARG A 84 8.22 8.76 -20.35
C ARG A 84 7.93 7.87 -21.57
N ARG A 85 8.88 7.02 -21.98
CA ARG A 85 8.72 6.11 -23.13
C ARG A 85 7.60 5.09 -22.94
N TYR A 86 7.13 4.92 -21.71
CA TYR A 86 6.12 3.94 -21.33
C TYR A 86 4.82 4.60 -20.84
N ASP A 87 4.66 5.92 -21.02
CA ASP A 87 3.45 6.65 -20.66
C ASP A 87 2.27 6.25 -21.55
N PHE A 88 1.13 5.94 -20.93
CA PHE A 88 -0.06 5.51 -21.64
C PHE A 88 -0.89 6.69 -22.15
N ALA A 89 -1.09 6.77 -23.47
CA ALA A 89 -2.00 7.72 -24.12
C ALA A 89 -1.76 9.21 -23.75
N GLY A 90 -0.52 9.60 -23.49
CA GLY A 90 -0.16 10.96 -23.08
C GLY A 90 -0.42 11.28 -21.59
N MET A 91 -0.78 10.27 -20.79
CA MET A 91 -0.87 10.37 -19.34
C MET A 91 0.41 9.84 -18.70
N ARG A 92 0.86 10.49 -17.62
CA ARG A 92 2.05 10.12 -16.82
C ARG A 92 1.77 8.88 -15.96
N ALA A 93 1.28 7.81 -16.58
CA ALA A 93 0.74 6.64 -15.93
C ALA A 93 1.48 5.39 -16.42
N ASN A 94 2.49 4.96 -15.65
CA ASN A 94 3.22 3.71 -15.89
C ASN A 94 3.88 3.16 -14.61
N GLY A 95 4.38 1.92 -14.71
CA GLY A 95 5.02 1.21 -13.59
C GLY A 95 6.31 1.87 -13.07
N TYR A 96 7.14 2.43 -13.95
CA TYR A 96 8.37 3.13 -13.57
C TYR A 96 8.09 4.34 -12.69
N ARG A 97 7.12 5.17 -13.08
CA ARG A 97 6.71 6.34 -12.30
C ARG A 97 6.15 5.94 -10.94
N SER A 98 5.38 4.87 -10.90
CA SER A 98 4.82 4.33 -9.65
C SER A 98 5.93 3.83 -8.73
N LEU A 99 6.94 3.15 -9.28
CA LEU A 99 8.07 2.66 -8.52
C LEU A 99 8.94 3.81 -7.98
N LEU A 100 9.24 4.81 -8.81
CA LEU A 100 9.93 6.04 -8.39
C LEU A 100 9.16 6.75 -7.27
N PHE A 101 7.84 6.87 -7.38
CA PHE A 101 6.99 7.45 -6.35
C PHE A 101 7.06 6.68 -5.03
N VAL A 102 7.00 5.35 -5.07
CA VAL A 102 7.09 4.52 -3.85
C VAL A 102 8.47 4.65 -3.20
N THR A 103 9.56 4.65 -3.98
CA THR A 103 10.91 4.86 -3.46
C THR A 103 11.06 6.24 -2.81
N GLU A 104 10.55 7.28 -3.48
CA GLU A 104 10.54 8.65 -3.00
C GLU A 104 9.79 8.78 -1.65
N ARG A 105 8.65 8.11 -1.49
CA ARG A 105 7.91 8.04 -0.23
C ARG A 105 8.70 7.35 0.88
N CYS A 106 9.46 6.31 0.55
CA CYS A 106 10.31 5.60 1.49
C CYS A 106 11.46 6.52 1.98
N CYS A 107 12.13 7.20 1.05
CA CYS A 107 13.16 8.19 1.35
C CYS A 107 12.63 9.33 2.23
N ARG A 108 11.44 9.86 1.95
CA ARG A 108 10.82 10.89 2.80
C ARG A 108 10.55 10.39 4.21
N ARG A 109 10.11 9.13 4.36
CA ARG A 109 9.92 8.53 5.68
C ARG A 109 11.24 8.35 6.42
N LEU A 110 12.30 7.91 5.74
CA LEU A 110 13.65 7.83 6.29
C LEU A 110 14.17 9.19 6.74
N LEU A 111 13.95 10.26 5.96
CA LEU A 111 14.34 11.62 6.34
C LEU A 111 13.62 12.07 7.61
N ASN A 112 12.32 11.80 7.71
CA ASN A 112 11.56 12.10 8.92
C ASN A 112 12.13 11.39 10.14
N VAL A 113 12.43 10.08 10.02
CA VAL A 113 13.03 9.28 11.10
C VAL A 113 14.43 9.81 11.45
N ALA A 114 15.29 10.03 10.46
CA ALA A 114 16.64 10.55 10.65
C ALA A 114 16.64 11.93 11.33
N THR A 115 15.69 12.80 10.97
CA THR A 115 15.51 14.12 11.59
C THR A 115 15.05 14.00 13.04
N HIS A 116 14.13 13.07 13.34
CA HIS A 116 13.71 12.81 14.73
C HIS A 116 14.86 12.28 15.58
N VAL A 117 15.68 11.39 15.02
CA VAL A 117 16.91 10.92 15.67
C VAL A 117 17.86 12.09 15.91
N ARG A 118 18.14 12.91 14.90
CA ARG A 118 19.03 14.07 14.99
C ARG A 118 18.62 15.04 16.10
N ASN A 119 17.33 15.35 16.18
CA ASN A 119 16.80 16.29 17.15
C ASN A 119 16.69 15.69 18.56
N GLY A 120 16.51 14.36 18.65
CA GLY A 120 16.27 13.66 19.91
C GLY A 120 17.51 13.03 20.57
N ARG A 121 18.60 12.80 19.82
CA ARG A 121 19.75 11.96 20.23
C ARG A 121 20.48 12.36 21.51
N GLN A 122 20.30 13.60 21.99
CA GLN A 122 20.88 14.10 23.25
C GLN A 122 19.90 14.06 24.44
N SER A 123 18.62 13.77 24.18
CA SER A 123 17.58 13.76 25.21
C SER A 123 17.57 12.44 25.96
N LEU A 124 17.47 12.50 27.29
CA LEU A 124 17.31 11.32 28.16
C LEU A 124 15.98 10.58 27.92
N LEU A 125 14.97 11.24 27.35
CA LEU A 125 13.68 10.64 27.03
C LEU A 125 13.64 10.06 25.61
N PHE A 126 14.77 10.07 24.89
CA PHE A 126 14.85 9.58 23.53
C PHE A 126 14.60 8.07 23.48
N ARG A 127 13.58 7.67 22.71
CA ARG A 127 13.19 6.27 22.55
C ARG A 127 14.09 5.58 21.52
N SER A 128 15.38 5.45 21.84
CA SER A 128 16.40 4.88 20.96
C SER A 128 15.98 3.53 20.34
N GLY A 129 15.50 2.59 21.17
CA GLY A 129 15.05 1.28 20.69
C GLY A 129 13.80 1.29 19.79
N HIS A 130 12.99 2.35 19.81
CA HIS A 130 11.90 2.53 18.86
C HIS A 130 12.44 2.99 17.51
N TYR A 131 13.19 4.10 17.51
CA TYR A 131 13.74 4.70 16.29
C TYR A 131 14.78 3.82 15.60
N GLN A 132 15.57 3.04 16.35
CA GLN A 132 16.48 2.05 15.78
C GLN A 132 15.73 0.95 15.01
N ARG A 133 14.59 0.49 15.52
CA ARG A 133 13.76 -0.52 14.83
C ARG A 133 13.07 0.07 13.61
N GLU A 134 12.60 1.31 13.71
CA GLU A 134 11.98 2.01 12.59
C GLU A 134 13.00 2.30 11.47
N LEU A 135 14.16 2.85 11.82
CA LEU A 135 15.26 3.13 10.89
C LEU A 135 15.70 1.85 10.19
N LYS A 136 15.96 0.77 10.95
CA LYS A 136 16.31 -0.55 10.38
C LYS A 136 15.26 -1.05 9.38
N ALA A 137 13.97 -0.97 9.74
CA ALA A 137 12.90 -1.48 8.89
C ALA A 137 12.79 -0.68 7.57
N TYR A 138 12.87 0.65 7.63
CA TYR A 138 12.82 1.47 6.42
C TYR A 138 14.09 1.37 5.57
N ILE A 139 15.28 1.20 6.17
CA ILE A 139 16.50 0.88 5.40
C ILE A 139 16.33 -0.46 4.68
N SER A 140 15.81 -1.49 5.37
CA SER A 140 15.52 -2.78 4.75
C SER A 140 14.50 -2.66 3.63
N CYS A 141 13.47 -1.82 3.79
CA CYS A 141 12.48 -1.57 2.75
C CYS A 141 13.09 -0.86 1.54
N LEU A 142 13.92 0.17 1.76
CA LEU A 142 14.64 0.85 0.69
C LEU A 142 15.60 -0.08 -0.06
N ASP A 143 16.26 -0.99 0.65
CA ASP A 143 17.16 -2.00 0.09
C ASP A 143 16.39 -2.96 -0.86
N GLN A 144 15.20 -3.40 -0.47
CA GLN A 144 14.33 -4.20 -1.34
C GLN A 144 13.75 -3.41 -2.51
N LEU A 145 13.40 -2.13 -2.31
CA LEU A 145 13.00 -1.24 -3.41
C LEU A 145 14.15 -1.01 -4.40
N HIS A 146 15.41 -0.99 -3.94
CA HIS A 146 16.57 -0.93 -4.82
C HIS A 146 16.57 -2.11 -5.81
N TYR A 147 16.33 -3.34 -5.35
CA TYR A 147 16.25 -4.50 -6.26
C TYR A 147 15.09 -4.35 -7.25
N CYS A 148 13.94 -3.81 -6.83
CA CYS A 148 12.84 -3.49 -7.74
C CYS A 148 13.26 -2.47 -8.82
N LEU A 149 13.97 -1.40 -8.42
CA LEU A 149 14.47 -0.38 -9.35
C LEU A 149 15.50 -0.97 -10.32
N HIS A 150 16.41 -1.80 -9.82
CA HIS A 150 17.41 -2.50 -10.62
C HIS A 150 16.75 -3.39 -11.68
N TYR A 151 15.76 -4.19 -11.27
CA TYR A 151 15.00 -5.03 -12.19
C TYR A 151 14.29 -4.19 -13.26
N ALA A 152 13.60 -3.13 -12.83
CA ALA A 152 12.89 -2.23 -13.73
C ALA A 152 13.84 -1.60 -14.76
N GLU A 153 15.04 -1.18 -14.33
CA GLU A 153 16.05 -0.55 -15.18
C GLU A 153 16.63 -1.50 -16.23
N ARG A 154 16.80 -2.79 -15.91
CA ARG A 154 17.32 -3.80 -16.84
C ARG A 154 16.27 -4.40 -17.78
N LEU A 155 15.01 -4.48 -17.35
CA LEU A 155 13.95 -5.15 -18.10
C LEU A 155 13.80 -4.68 -19.57
N PRO A 156 13.95 -3.38 -19.91
CA PRO A 156 13.90 -2.91 -21.30
C PRO A 156 14.88 -3.57 -22.25
N ALA A 157 16.00 -4.12 -21.77
CA ALA A 157 16.96 -4.82 -22.64
C ALA A 157 16.38 -6.09 -23.26
N PHE A 158 15.34 -6.65 -22.63
CA PHE A 158 14.70 -7.91 -23.03
C PHE A 158 13.28 -7.72 -23.58
N SER A 159 12.78 -6.47 -23.60
CA SER A 159 11.43 -6.13 -24.04
C SER A 159 11.43 -5.44 -25.40
N ALA A 160 10.35 -5.63 -26.17
CA ALA A 160 10.12 -4.81 -27.36
C ALA A 160 10.04 -3.30 -26.99
N PRO A 161 10.47 -2.38 -27.88
CA PRO A 161 10.42 -0.95 -27.61
C PRO A 161 9.01 -0.49 -27.20
N GLY A 162 8.91 0.20 -26.05
CA GLY A 162 7.64 0.67 -25.49
C GLY A 162 6.82 -0.40 -24.75
N SER A 163 7.25 -1.67 -24.74
CA SER A 163 6.61 -2.72 -23.95
C SER A 163 7.11 -2.71 -22.51
N LEU A 164 6.16 -2.70 -21.56
CA LEU A 164 6.44 -2.88 -20.13
C LEU A 164 6.70 -4.34 -19.76
N PHE A 165 6.37 -5.27 -20.64
CA PHE A 165 6.45 -6.71 -20.39
C PHE A 165 7.38 -7.37 -21.40
N VAL A 166 8.22 -8.27 -20.89
CA VAL A 166 9.06 -9.16 -21.69
C VAL A 166 8.19 -10.31 -22.18
N ASP A 167 8.37 -10.71 -23.44
CA ASP A 167 7.68 -11.86 -24.00
C ASP A 167 8.15 -13.15 -23.32
N GLU A 168 7.22 -14.05 -22.97
CA GLU A 168 7.54 -15.28 -22.22
C GLU A 168 8.59 -16.17 -22.92
N SER A 169 8.63 -16.14 -24.25
CA SER A 169 9.64 -16.86 -25.03
C SER A 169 11.07 -16.37 -24.75
N VAL A 170 11.26 -15.12 -24.35
CA VAL A 170 12.58 -14.57 -24.03
C VAL A 170 13.13 -15.21 -22.76
N TYR A 171 12.31 -15.45 -21.74
CA TYR A 171 12.75 -16.13 -20.51
C TYR A 171 13.16 -17.60 -20.72
N THR A 172 12.76 -18.22 -21.84
CA THR A 172 13.19 -19.59 -22.18
C THR A 172 14.42 -19.63 -23.08
N THR A 173 14.72 -18.54 -23.79
CA THR A 173 15.79 -18.45 -24.79
C THR A 173 17.00 -17.65 -24.31
N ASP A 174 16.79 -16.66 -23.43
CA ASP A 174 17.82 -15.81 -22.87
C ASP A 174 18.07 -16.16 -21.38
N PRO A 175 19.24 -16.73 -21.05
CA PRO A 175 19.60 -17.07 -19.67
C PRO A 175 19.66 -15.86 -18.73
N GLU A 176 20.02 -14.68 -19.24
CA GLU A 176 20.14 -13.47 -18.44
C GLU A 176 18.76 -12.92 -18.06
N ALA A 177 17.82 -12.89 -19.03
CA ALA A 177 16.43 -12.53 -18.75
C ALA A 177 15.81 -13.48 -17.71
N LYS A 178 16.10 -14.78 -17.82
CA LYS A 178 15.64 -15.80 -16.87
C LYS A 178 16.22 -15.57 -15.46
N ASP A 179 17.53 -15.35 -15.37
CA ASP A 179 18.19 -15.09 -14.09
C ASP A 179 17.64 -13.82 -13.42
N LEU A 180 17.44 -12.75 -14.21
CA LEU A 180 16.84 -11.52 -13.75
C LEU A 180 15.44 -11.73 -13.16
N MET A 181 14.60 -12.58 -13.79
CA MET A 181 13.27 -12.94 -13.27
C MET A 181 13.36 -13.75 -11.97
N LEU A 182 14.28 -14.72 -11.88
CA LEU A 182 14.50 -15.50 -10.66
C LEU A 182 14.97 -14.61 -9.50
N GLN A 183 15.86 -13.65 -9.77
CA GLN A 183 16.28 -12.67 -8.78
C GLN A 183 15.11 -11.80 -8.28
N ALA A 184 14.18 -11.43 -9.16
CA ALA A 184 12.99 -10.69 -8.78
C ALA A 184 12.07 -11.48 -7.83
N GLU A 185 11.98 -12.80 -8.00
CA GLU A 185 11.25 -13.68 -7.07
C GLU A 185 11.91 -13.77 -5.68
N CYS A 186 13.22 -13.52 -5.61
CA CYS A 186 13.98 -13.51 -4.36
C CYS A 186 13.83 -12.22 -3.53
N ILE A 187 13.15 -11.18 -4.04
CA ILE A 187 12.92 -9.95 -3.29
C ILE A 187 12.14 -10.26 -2.00
N ALA A 188 12.71 -9.85 -0.86
CA ALA A 188 12.15 -10.08 0.46
C ALA A 188 10.92 -9.19 0.68
N GLN A 189 9.75 -9.82 0.77
CA GLN A 189 8.46 -9.11 0.83
C GLN A 189 8.14 -8.66 2.26
N GLU A 190 8.76 -9.26 3.27
CA GLU A 190 8.45 -9.08 4.69
C GLU A 190 8.61 -7.62 5.10
N CYS A 191 9.61 -6.93 4.53
CA CYS A 191 9.85 -5.52 4.82
C CYS A 191 8.64 -4.62 4.50
N PHE A 192 7.78 -5.00 3.54
CA PHE A 192 6.60 -4.24 3.14
C PHE A 192 5.35 -4.55 3.97
N TYR A 193 5.29 -5.68 4.67
CA TYR A 193 4.11 -6.09 5.46
C TYR A 193 4.30 -5.91 6.98
N GLY A 194 5.52 -5.54 7.40
CA GLY A 194 5.89 -5.27 8.77
C GLY A 194 5.64 -3.83 9.21
N ARG A 195 6.70 -3.16 9.67
CA ARG A 195 6.65 -1.77 10.14
C ARG A 195 6.39 -0.76 9.01
N CYS A 196 6.77 -1.11 7.79
CA CYS A 196 6.58 -0.27 6.61
C CYS A 196 5.25 -0.56 5.90
N LEU A 197 4.28 -1.19 6.55
CA LEU A 197 3.01 -1.51 5.90
C LEU A 197 2.34 -0.25 5.34
N GLY A 198 2.08 -0.23 4.04
CA GLY A 198 1.30 0.80 3.38
C GLY A 198 1.86 2.23 3.48
N PHE A 199 3.17 2.40 3.71
CA PHE A 199 3.81 3.72 3.89
C PHE A 199 3.61 4.68 2.70
N GLN A 200 3.32 4.14 1.52
CA GLN A 200 3.06 4.89 0.29
C GLN A 200 1.63 5.43 0.17
N PHE A 201 0.71 4.96 1.03
CA PHE A 201 -0.70 5.33 1.00
C PHE A 201 -1.05 6.35 2.09
N CYS A 202 -2.23 6.94 1.96
CA CYS A 202 -2.81 7.78 3.01
C CYS A 202 -3.36 6.95 4.17
N ASP A 203 -3.57 7.60 5.32
CA ASP A 203 -3.95 6.96 6.58
C ASP A 203 -5.23 6.11 6.49
N SER A 204 -6.19 6.52 5.67
CA SER A 204 -7.46 5.78 5.49
C SER A 204 -7.24 4.40 4.84
N VAL A 205 -6.33 4.31 3.88
CA VAL A 205 -5.96 3.05 3.23
C VAL A 205 -5.07 2.23 4.16
N HIS A 206 -4.16 2.87 4.91
CA HIS A 206 -3.31 2.20 5.88
C HIS A 206 -4.12 1.39 6.90
N ALA A 207 -5.20 1.96 7.47
CA ALA A 207 -6.06 1.25 8.41
C ALA A 207 -6.67 -0.03 7.80
N THR A 208 -7.11 0.05 6.54
CA THR A 208 -7.66 -1.10 5.82
C THR A 208 -6.60 -2.17 5.55
N LEU A 209 -5.40 -1.76 5.12
CA LEU A 209 -4.29 -2.70 4.87
C LEU A 209 -3.83 -3.37 6.15
N LEU A 210 -3.80 -2.63 7.26
CA LEU A 210 -3.48 -3.17 8.59
C LEU A 210 -4.53 -4.20 9.03
N ALA A 211 -5.81 -3.90 8.85
CA ALA A 211 -6.92 -4.80 9.14
C ALA A 211 -6.78 -6.12 8.36
N ILE A 212 -6.53 -6.02 7.04
CA ILE A 212 -6.34 -7.19 6.16
C ILE A 212 -5.11 -8.00 6.60
N SER A 213 -4.00 -7.33 6.91
CA SER A 213 -2.75 -7.99 7.31
C SER A 213 -2.89 -8.74 8.64
N ILE A 214 -3.54 -8.12 9.64
CA ILE A 214 -3.84 -8.78 10.91
C ILE A 214 -4.81 -9.95 10.69
N GLY A 215 -5.86 -9.74 9.91
CA GLY A 215 -6.82 -10.79 9.58
C GLY A 215 -6.18 -11.99 8.92
N MET A 216 -5.29 -11.75 7.96
CA MET A 216 -4.58 -12.81 7.25
C MET A 216 -3.64 -13.58 8.18
N ALA A 217 -2.86 -12.88 9.02
CA ALA A 217 -1.97 -13.52 9.98
C ALA A 217 -2.73 -14.36 11.02
N THR A 218 -3.82 -13.82 11.59
CA THR A 218 -4.68 -14.54 12.53
C THR A 218 -5.35 -15.74 11.88
N PHE A 219 -5.92 -15.57 10.69
CA PHE A 219 -6.59 -16.65 9.97
C PHE A 219 -5.63 -17.76 9.55
N ALA A 220 -4.37 -17.43 9.22
CA ALA A 220 -3.34 -18.40 8.89
C ALA A 220 -3.03 -19.35 10.06
N GLU A 221 -2.99 -18.83 11.29
CA GLU A 221 -2.78 -19.63 12.51
C GLU A 221 -3.98 -20.52 12.80
N ASP A 222 -5.20 -19.98 12.67
CA ASP A 222 -6.44 -20.72 12.89
C ASP A 222 -6.66 -21.81 11.81
N TYR A 223 -6.25 -21.54 10.57
CA TYR A 223 -6.37 -22.48 9.46
C TYR A 223 -5.48 -23.73 9.65
N LYS A 224 -4.30 -23.55 10.26
CA LYS A 224 -3.40 -24.65 10.63
C LYS A 224 -3.92 -25.46 11.84
N ASN A 225 -4.62 -24.81 12.75
CA ASN A 225 -5.12 -25.41 13.99
C ASN A 225 -6.61 -25.76 13.91
N ARG A 226 -6.95 -26.81 13.14
CA ARG A 226 -8.35 -27.22 12.87
C ARG A 226 -9.13 -27.76 14.08
N ASP A 227 -8.48 -28.10 15.19
CA ASP A 227 -9.11 -28.81 16.31
C ASP A 227 -9.89 -27.94 17.33
N ARG A 228 -9.85 -26.61 17.21
CA ARG A 228 -10.52 -25.71 18.18
C ARG A 228 -11.92 -25.32 17.73
N ARG A 229 -12.93 -25.59 18.58
CA ARG A 229 -14.35 -25.24 18.37
C ARG A 229 -14.87 -24.31 19.46
N GLY A 230 -15.85 -23.46 19.13
CA GLY A 230 -16.60 -22.62 20.08
C GLY A 230 -15.90 -21.35 20.56
N LEU A 231 -16.33 -20.81 21.71
CA LEU A 231 -15.82 -19.56 22.32
C LEU A 231 -14.29 -19.57 22.56
N ALA A 232 -13.69 -20.74 22.78
CA ALA A 232 -12.25 -20.88 22.92
C ALA A 232 -11.50 -20.51 21.63
N LYS A 233 -12.08 -20.79 20.46
CA LYS A 233 -11.57 -20.32 19.16
C LYS A 233 -11.68 -18.80 19.06
N TRP A 234 -12.80 -18.23 19.48
CA TRP A 234 -13.04 -16.79 19.42
C TRP A 234 -12.08 -15.99 20.32
N ALA A 235 -11.88 -16.45 21.56
CA ALA A 235 -10.90 -15.85 22.47
C ALA A 235 -9.47 -15.93 21.93
N SER A 236 -9.08 -17.06 21.30
CA SER A 236 -7.76 -17.17 20.68
C SER A 236 -7.60 -16.30 19.43
N THR A 237 -8.62 -16.19 18.58
CA THR A 237 -8.59 -15.31 17.40
C THR A 237 -8.42 -13.84 17.82
N LEU A 238 -9.13 -13.40 18.88
CA LEU A 238 -8.97 -12.05 19.44
C LEU A 238 -7.59 -11.83 20.08
N ALA A 239 -7.10 -12.79 20.86
CA ALA A 239 -5.79 -12.73 21.49
C ALA A 239 -4.64 -12.72 20.45
N ASN A 240 -4.76 -13.50 19.38
CA ASN A 240 -3.77 -13.53 18.32
C ASN A 240 -3.84 -12.26 17.46
N SER A 241 -5.04 -11.72 17.22
CA SER A 241 -5.21 -10.44 16.51
C SER A 241 -4.55 -9.28 17.26
N SER A 242 -4.65 -9.23 18.59
CA SER A 242 -3.97 -8.21 19.39
C SER A 242 -2.45 -8.40 19.40
N ARG A 243 -1.97 -9.65 19.38
CA ARG A 243 -0.54 -9.96 19.23
C ARG A 243 0.02 -9.41 17.90
N HIS A 244 -0.65 -9.66 16.78
CA HIS A 244 -0.23 -9.21 15.44
C HIS A 244 -0.34 -7.70 15.21
N LEU A 245 -1.02 -6.99 16.11
CA LEU A 245 -1.03 -5.53 16.13
C LEU A 245 0.32 -4.97 16.62
N TYR A 246 0.95 -5.61 17.61
CA TYR A 246 2.24 -5.18 18.19
C TYR A 246 3.46 -5.89 17.58
N ASP A 247 3.29 -7.15 17.17
CA ASP A 247 4.34 -7.94 16.51
C ASP A 247 4.33 -7.72 14.99
N HIS A 248 4.91 -6.59 14.57
CA HIS A 248 4.98 -6.22 13.16
C HIS A 248 5.73 -7.25 12.31
N GLU A 249 6.84 -7.80 12.81
CA GLU A 249 7.70 -8.71 12.03
C GLU A 249 7.07 -10.11 11.95
N GLY A 250 6.50 -10.61 13.06
CA GLY A 250 5.76 -11.87 13.04
C GLY A 250 4.56 -11.84 12.10
N ARG A 251 3.82 -10.72 12.10
CA ARG A 251 2.73 -10.48 11.14
C ARG A 251 3.23 -10.50 9.70
N ALA A 252 4.33 -9.80 9.41
CA ALA A 252 4.89 -9.75 8.07
C ALA A 252 5.26 -11.15 7.56
N ALA A 253 5.96 -11.93 8.37
CA ALA A 253 6.32 -13.31 8.04
C ALA A 253 5.09 -14.19 7.80
N ALA A 254 4.04 -14.04 8.60
CA ALA A 254 2.79 -14.77 8.41
C ALA A 254 2.10 -14.40 7.09
N VAL A 255 2.01 -13.10 6.78
CA VAL A 255 1.42 -12.60 5.53
C VAL A 255 2.20 -13.09 4.33
N VAL A 256 3.52 -12.93 4.31
CA VAL A 256 4.37 -13.35 3.17
C VAL A 256 4.35 -14.86 2.96
N ASN A 257 4.40 -15.63 4.05
CA ASN A 257 4.29 -17.08 3.96
C ASN A 257 2.92 -17.50 3.38
N MET A 258 1.84 -16.80 3.73
CA MET A 258 0.53 -17.07 3.14
C MET A 258 0.46 -16.62 1.67
N THR A 259 0.94 -15.43 1.31
CA THR A 259 0.87 -14.96 -0.09
C THR A 259 1.66 -15.86 -1.03
N ARG A 260 2.77 -16.45 -0.58
CA ARG A 260 3.58 -17.39 -1.38
C ARG A 260 3.03 -18.82 -1.40
N ASN A 261 2.49 -19.31 -0.29
CA ASN A 261 2.19 -20.74 -0.10
C ASN A 261 0.70 -21.06 0.09
N ALA A 262 -0.20 -20.08 0.05
CA ALA A 262 -1.62 -20.30 0.26
C ALA A 262 -2.25 -21.15 -0.86
N THR A 263 -3.13 -22.06 -0.46
CA THR A 263 -3.95 -22.83 -1.40
C THR A 263 -5.14 -22.01 -1.88
N VAL A 264 -5.71 -22.39 -3.02
CA VAL A 264 -6.96 -21.78 -3.53
C VAL A 264 -8.09 -21.87 -2.48
N ASP A 265 -8.19 -22.98 -1.75
CA ASP A 265 -9.17 -23.16 -0.66
C ASP A 265 -8.94 -22.17 0.49
N PHE A 266 -7.68 -21.89 0.86
CA PHE A 266 -7.38 -20.87 1.86
C PHE A 266 -7.86 -19.48 1.39
N CYS A 267 -7.51 -19.08 0.17
CA CYS A 267 -7.88 -17.78 -0.39
C CYS A 267 -9.40 -17.62 -0.49
N LEU A 268 -10.09 -18.64 -1.01
CA LEU A 268 -11.54 -18.66 -1.09
C LEU A 268 -12.16 -18.52 0.30
N ARG A 269 -11.68 -19.27 1.29
CA ARG A 269 -12.21 -19.18 2.65
C ARG A 269 -11.92 -17.82 3.27
N PHE A 270 -10.70 -17.30 3.16
CA PHE A 270 -10.34 -16.01 3.73
C PHE A 270 -11.22 -14.88 3.16
N TRP A 271 -11.30 -14.78 1.83
CA TRP A 271 -12.05 -13.71 1.15
C TRP A 271 -13.57 -13.90 1.16
N ASN A 272 -14.07 -15.13 1.09
CA ASN A 272 -15.50 -15.42 1.28
C ASN A 272 -15.91 -15.39 2.74
N SER A 273 -14.98 -15.27 3.68
CA SER A 273 -15.29 -15.10 5.10
C SER A 273 -15.73 -13.68 5.46
N ALA A 274 -16.52 -13.02 4.60
CA ALA A 274 -17.36 -11.90 5.04
C ALA A 274 -18.33 -12.32 6.18
N GLU A 275 -18.54 -13.62 6.37
CA GLU A 275 -19.20 -14.22 7.53
C GLU A 275 -18.28 -14.44 8.75
N ASN A 276 -16.96 -14.21 8.63
CA ASN A 276 -16.05 -14.28 9.77
C ASN A 276 -16.35 -13.11 10.71
N PRO A 277 -16.66 -13.39 11.98
CA PRO A 277 -16.93 -12.36 12.98
C PRO A 277 -15.80 -11.32 13.10
N PHE A 278 -14.56 -11.67 12.72
CA PHE A 278 -13.44 -10.74 12.67
C PHE A 278 -13.64 -9.60 11.66
N PHE A 279 -13.99 -9.90 10.40
CA PHE A 279 -14.23 -8.86 9.39
C PHE A 279 -15.48 -8.02 9.69
N GLN A 280 -16.44 -8.57 10.44
CA GLN A 280 -17.62 -7.81 10.90
C GLN A 280 -17.30 -6.84 12.04
N SER A 281 -16.32 -7.16 12.89
CA SER A 281 -15.92 -6.32 14.03
C SER A 281 -14.81 -5.32 13.68
N LEU A 282 -13.99 -5.61 12.66
CA LEU A 282 -12.90 -4.76 12.20
C LEU A 282 -13.29 -3.30 11.89
N PRO A 283 -14.37 -3.02 11.13
CA PRO A 283 -14.78 -1.64 10.85
C PRO A 283 -15.10 -0.83 12.11
N MET A 284 -15.65 -1.47 13.15
CA MET A 284 -15.96 -0.80 14.42
C MET A 284 -14.72 -0.48 15.25
N ILE A 285 -13.62 -1.21 15.05
CA ILE A 285 -12.36 -1.06 15.78
C ILE A 285 -11.43 -0.08 15.07
N MET A 286 -11.39 -0.12 13.74
CA MET A 286 -10.38 0.59 12.94
C MET A 286 -10.89 1.80 12.18
N CYS A 287 -12.20 1.87 11.90
CA CYS A 287 -12.79 2.98 11.16
C CYS A 287 -13.64 3.86 12.09
N PRO A 288 -13.64 5.19 11.88
CA PRO A 288 -14.62 6.04 12.54
C PRO A 288 -16.03 5.62 12.12
N SER A 289 -16.98 5.66 13.06
CA SER A 289 -18.38 5.31 12.76
C SER A 289 -18.91 6.28 11.70
N PRO A 290 -19.42 5.80 10.55
CA PRO A 290 -19.94 6.68 9.53
C PRO A 290 -21.17 7.42 10.06
N ALA A 291 -21.16 8.75 9.94
CA ALA A 291 -22.33 9.56 10.28
C ALA A 291 -23.50 9.18 9.37
N VAL A 292 -24.67 8.94 9.95
CA VAL A 292 -25.89 8.66 9.19
C VAL A 292 -26.36 9.98 8.59
N SER A 293 -26.18 10.14 7.28
CA SER A 293 -26.63 11.33 6.55
C SER A 293 -28.14 11.34 6.37
N GLU A 294 -28.73 10.20 6.03
CA GLU A 294 -30.16 10.09 5.74
C GLU A 294 -30.65 8.65 5.94
N VAL A 295 -31.90 8.50 6.41
CA VAL A 295 -32.58 7.22 6.52
C VAL A 295 -33.72 7.23 5.50
N PHE A 296 -33.64 6.37 4.48
CA PHE A 296 -34.74 6.17 3.55
C PHE A 296 -35.38 4.80 3.74
N HIS A 297 -36.68 4.76 3.50
CA HIS A 297 -37.47 3.54 3.55
C HIS A 297 -37.46 2.87 2.19
N ILE A 298 -36.94 1.65 2.09
CA ILE A 298 -37.08 0.85 0.88
C ILE A 298 -38.42 0.11 0.98
N PRO A 299 -39.44 0.48 0.18
CA PRO A 299 -40.72 -0.21 0.23
C PRO A 299 -40.52 -1.67 -0.21
N PRO A 300 -41.09 -2.65 0.53
CA PRO A 300 -41.03 -4.05 0.14
C PRO A 300 -41.82 -4.23 -1.15
N THR A 301 -41.12 -4.21 -2.29
CA THR A 301 -41.74 -4.37 -3.60
C THR A 301 -41.46 -5.79 -4.05
N ALA A 302 -42.50 -6.62 -4.12
CA ALA A 302 -42.36 -7.97 -4.63
C ALA A 302 -41.91 -7.92 -6.11
N PHE A 303 -40.96 -8.77 -6.48
CA PHE A 303 -40.53 -8.92 -7.86
C PHE A 303 -40.65 -10.40 -8.26
N GLN A 304 -40.95 -10.63 -9.54
CA GLN A 304 -41.06 -11.99 -10.08
C GLN A 304 -39.73 -12.37 -10.74
N LEU A 305 -39.17 -13.51 -10.34
CA LEU A 305 -38.01 -14.06 -11.02
C LEU A 305 -38.44 -14.76 -12.33
N PRO A 306 -37.68 -14.62 -13.43
CA PRO A 306 -37.97 -15.31 -14.68
C PRO A 306 -37.97 -16.83 -14.49
N ARG A 307 -38.97 -17.50 -15.07
CA ARG A 307 -39.14 -18.96 -14.98
C ARG A 307 -37.97 -19.67 -15.68
N VAL A 308 -37.28 -20.56 -14.97
CA VAL A 308 -36.22 -21.38 -15.57
C VAL A 308 -36.78 -22.66 -16.21
N LEU A 309 -37.98 -23.14 -15.82
CA LEU A 309 -38.60 -24.34 -16.40
C LEU A 309 -40.14 -24.24 -16.55
N PRO A 310 -40.77 -24.90 -17.54
CA PRO A 310 -42.15 -24.64 -17.94
C PRO A 310 -43.26 -25.21 -17.03
N HIS A 311 -42.95 -26.10 -16.08
CA HIS A 311 -43.97 -26.94 -15.41
C HIS A 311 -43.96 -26.93 -13.87
N SER A 312 -43.39 -25.91 -13.22
CA SER A 312 -43.48 -25.73 -11.77
C SER A 312 -44.44 -24.58 -11.42
N PRO A 313 -45.30 -24.68 -10.39
CA PRO A 313 -46.11 -23.54 -9.94
C PRO A 313 -45.18 -22.38 -9.57
N GLY A 314 -45.48 -21.18 -10.10
CA GLY A 314 -44.66 -19.99 -9.84
C GLY A 314 -44.66 -19.64 -8.37
N ALA A 315 -43.47 -19.63 -7.75
CA ALA A 315 -43.31 -19.21 -6.37
C ALA A 315 -43.24 -17.67 -6.31
N PHE A 316 -44.17 -17.05 -5.60
CA PHE A 316 -44.07 -15.65 -5.21
C PHE A 316 -43.13 -15.57 -4.01
N TYR A 317 -41.97 -14.93 -4.18
CA TYR A 317 -41.10 -14.61 -3.06
C TYR A 317 -41.38 -13.17 -2.63
N SER A 318 -41.99 -12.99 -1.47
CA SER A 318 -41.87 -11.73 -0.75
C SER A 318 -40.45 -11.65 -0.21
N GLN A 319 -39.75 -10.52 -0.42
CA GLN A 319 -38.57 -10.26 0.37
C GLN A 319 -38.99 -10.29 1.85
N PRO A 320 -38.31 -11.05 2.73
CA PRO A 320 -38.55 -10.90 4.16
C PRO A 320 -38.29 -9.43 4.49
N CYS A 321 -39.22 -8.76 5.17
CA CYS A 321 -39.12 -7.35 5.55
C CYS A 321 -37.68 -7.02 5.95
N CYS A 322 -36.97 -6.31 5.06
CA CYS A 322 -35.56 -6.02 5.28
C CYS A 322 -35.43 -5.11 6.49
N ARG A 323 -34.55 -5.53 7.40
CA ARG A 323 -33.91 -4.68 8.40
C ARG A 323 -33.53 -3.35 7.76
N LEU A 324 -33.73 -2.24 8.49
CA LEU A 324 -33.25 -0.88 8.15
C LEU A 324 -31.93 -0.96 7.36
N CYS A 325 -31.97 -0.72 6.05
CA CYS A 325 -30.75 -0.55 5.26
C CYS A 325 -30.28 0.89 5.46
N ARG A 326 -29.22 1.06 6.24
CA ARG A 326 -28.56 2.36 6.40
C ARG A 326 -27.59 2.55 5.25
N ARG A 327 -27.73 3.65 4.50
CA ARG A 327 -26.72 4.07 3.53
C ARG A 327 -25.75 4.98 4.27
N SER A 328 -24.59 4.43 4.60
CA SER A 328 -23.47 5.20 5.15
C SER A 328 -22.87 6.03 4.03
N VAL A 329 -23.00 7.35 4.10
CA VAL A 329 -22.26 8.27 3.22
C VAL A 329 -21.01 8.68 3.99
N VAL A 330 -19.83 8.32 3.49
CA VAL A 330 -18.57 8.89 3.99
C VAL A 330 -18.52 10.32 3.45
N SER A 331 -18.93 11.29 4.27
CA SER A 331 -18.79 12.70 3.90
C SER A 331 -17.31 13.08 3.94
N LEU A 332 -16.74 13.43 2.78
CA LEU A 332 -15.41 14.01 2.65
C LEU A 332 -15.29 15.40 3.33
N ALA A 333 -16.39 15.98 3.80
CA ALA A 333 -16.41 17.28 4.48
C ALA A 333 -15.80 17.27 5.90
N ALA A 334 -15.40 16.12 6.43
CA ALA A 334 -14.77 16.01 7.76
C ALA A 334 -13.26 16.35 7.77
N LEU A 335 -12.65 16.65 6.61
CA LEU A 335 -11.32 17.25 6.54
C LEU A 335 -11.49 18.76 6.37
N GLY A 336 -11.35 19.50 7.47
CA GLY A 336 -11.68 20.93 7.58
C GLY A 336 -10.97 21.84 6.56
N VAL A 337 -11.62 22.06 5.43
CA VAL A 337 -11.33 23.14 4.48
C VAL A 337 -12.45 24.19 4.63
N PRO A 338 -12.14 25.47 4.93
CA PRO A 338 -13.17 26.49 5.07
C PRO A 338 -13.46 27.10 3.70
N GLU A 339 -14.50 26.62 3.01
CA GLU A 339 -15.09 27.40 1.92
C GLU A 339 -16.26 28.24 2.45
N LYS A 340 -15.98 29.53 2.64
CA LYS A 340 -17.00 30.58 2.57
C LYS A 340 -17.43 30.74 1.12
N CYS A 341 -18.69 30.44 0.81
CA CYS A 341 -19.41 31.12 -0.26
C CYS A 341 -20.90 31.15 0.10
N ASP A 342 -21.44 32.37 0.21
CA ASP A 342 -22.85 32.65 0.46
C ASP A 342 -23.75 32.21 -0.71
N PRO A 343 -25.03 31.88 -0.45
CA PRO A 343 -25.94 31.34 -1.46
C PRO A 343 -26.76 32.45 -2.13
N LEU A 344 -26.66 32.62 -3.45
CA LEU A 344 -27.68 33.34 -4.20
C LEU A 344 -27.98 32.71 -5.57
N SER A 345 -29.24 32.30 -5.68
CA SER A 345 -30.14 32.32 -6.84
C SER A 345 -29.85 31.44 -8.07
N ALA A 346 -30.74 30.45 -8.20
CA ALA A 346 -31.74 30.33 -9.28
C ALA A 346 -31.52 29.33 -10.43
N SER A 347 -32.55 28.50 -10.56
CA SER A 347 -33.12 27.85 -11.75
C SER A 347 -32.31 26.79 -12.49
N ALA A 348 -32.69 25.53 -12.21
CA ALA A 348 -32.75 24.47 -13.23
C ALA A 348 -33.76 24.84 -14.35
N PRO A 349 -33.65 24.20 -15.51
CA PRO A 349 -34.70 23.23 -15.82
C PRO A 349 -34.16 21.87 -16.30
N ALA A 350 -35.05 20.90 -16.12
CA ALA A 350 -34.96 19.49 -16.46
C ALA A 350 -34.74 19.22 -17.96
N GLY A 351 -34.14 18.06 -18.28
CA GLY A 351 -34.19 17.50 -19.63
C GLY A 351 -33.42 16.21 -19.84
N LEU A 352 -34.17 15.10 -19.91
CA LEU A 352 -33.93 13.82 -20.62
C LEU A 352 -32.63 13.05 -20.37
N LEU A 353 -32.65 11.87 -19.73
CA LEU A 353 -33.05 10.55 -20.30
C LEU A 353 -32.48 10.26 -21.70
N LEU A 354 -31.27 9.69 -21.72
CA LEU A 354 -30.93 8.45 -22.41
C LEU A 354 -29.75 7.77 -21.70
#